data_AF-A0A923ZFK5-F1
#
_entry.id   AF-A0A923ZFK5-F1
#
_cell.length_a   1.000
_cell.length_b   1.000
_cell.length_c   1.000
_cell.angle_alpha   90.00
_cell.angle_beta   90.00
_cell.angle_gamma   90.00
#
_symmetry.space_group_name_H-M   'P 1'
#
loop_
_entity.id
_entity.type
_entity.pdbx_description
1 polymer ?
#
loop_
_entity_poly.entity_id
_entity_poly.type
_entity_poly.pdbx_seq_one_letter_code
_entity_poly.pdbx_strand_id
1 'polypeptide(L)'
;MKIEVLGDENSWNELTAIKTGITWIRAAGMATLFEHNDAAAFFNLSADASLQDYTKTGQPVFINSVSKTLQEIKAPKNVIRLNGWSGFLQRPVWEIAGNPDAAHYAVLEALQKKSFVTPDEPGFVSARIISMIINEAFFAK
;
A
#
# COMPACT_ATOMS: atom_id res chain seq x y z
N MET A 1 9.65 5.97 -14.92
CA MET A 1 8.30 5.75 -14.38
C MET A 1 8.06 6.74 -13.27
N LYS A 2 6.88 7.37 -13.21
CA LYS A 2 6.48 8.34 -12.19
C LYS A 2 5.51 7.67 -11.21
N ILE A 3 5.74 7.83 -9.91
CA ILE A 3 4.87 7.30 -8.85
C ILE A 3 4.62 8.41 -7.84
N GLU A 4 3.35 8.66 -7.55
CA GLU A 4 2.94 9.57 -6.48
C GLU A 4 2.72 8.82 -5.17
N VAL A 5 3.15 9.42 -4.07
CA VAL A 5 3.11 8.82 -2.74
C VAL A 5 2.58 9.83 -1.74
N LEU A 6 1.54 9.44 -1.02
CA LEU A 6 1.08 10.10 0.19
C LEU A 6 1.46 9.23 1.39
N GLY A 7 2.16 9.81 2.37
CA GLY A 7 2.63 9.08 3.54
C GLY A 7 3.50 9.93 4.46
N ASP A 8 3.71 9.44 5.67
CA ASP A 8 4.64 10.05 6.62
C ASP A 8 6.11 9.94 6.14
N GLU A 9 7.03 10.52 6.91
CA GLU A 9 8.45 10.52 6.54
C GLU A 9 9.05 9.11 6.51
N ASN A 10 8.63 8.24 7.43
CA ASN A 10 9.12 6.86 7.50
C ASN A 10 8.71 6.06 6.26
N SER A 11 7.41 6.03 5.95
CA SER A 11 6.86 5.33 4.80
C SER A 11 7.41 5.87 3.47
N TRP A 12 7.61 7.20 3.37
CA TRP A 12 8.28 7.82 2.23
C TRP A 12 9.71 7.30 2.07
N ASN A 13 10.52 7.35 3.13
CA ASN A 13 11.90 6.89 3.10
C ASN A 13 11.99 5.39 2.77
N GLU A 14 11.14 4.57 3.36
CA GLU A 14 11.11 3.13 3.09
C GLU A 14 10.75 2.80 1.64
N LEU A 15 9.71 3.44 1.10
CA LEU A 15 9.26 3.16 -0.27
C LEU A 15 10.27 3.66 -1.31
N THR A 16 10.76 4.89 -1.15
CA THR A 16 11.66 5.51 -2.14
C THR A 16 13.06 4.90 -2.15
N ALA A 17 13.48 4.28 -1.03
CA ALA A 17 14.74 3.53 -0.95
C ALA A 17 14.74 2.21 -1.72
N ILE A 18 13.57 1.68 -2.14
CA ILE A 18 13.47 0.39 -2.84
C ILE A 18 14.26 0.40 -4.16
N LYS A 19 14.17 1.50 -4.90
CA LYS A 19 14.76 1.58 -6.23
C LYS A 19 15.11 2.98 -6.66
N THR A 20 16.34 3.12 -7.15
CA THR A 20 16.81 4.29 -7.89
C THR A 20 16.28 4.27 -9.33
N GLY A 21 15.91 5.43 -9.88
CA GLY A 21 15.42 5.57 -11.27
C GLY A 21 13.90 5.65 -11.43
N ILE A 22 13.14 5.58 -10.32
CA ILE A 22 11.74 6.01 -10.28
C ILE A 22 11.69 7.50 -9.95
N THR A 23 10.84 8.23 -10.66
CA THR A 23 10.51 9.61 -10.31
C THR A 23 9.44 9.58 -9.24
N TRP A 24 9.86 9.74 -7.98
CA TRP A 24 8.98 9.79 -6.82
C TRP A 24 8.44 11.20 -6.61
N ILE A 25 7.13 11.33 -6.45
CA ILE A 25 6.47 12.60 -6.15
C ILE A 25 5.75 12.46 -4.82
N ARG A 26 6.02 13.38 -3.89
CA ARG A 26 5.36 13.39 -2.58
C ARG A 26 4.11 14.25 -2.64
N ALA A 27 2.96 13.65 -2.38
CA ALA A 27 1.72 14.38 -2.15
C ALA A 27 1.71 14.96 -0.73
N ALA A 28 1.24 16.20 -0.57
CA ALA A 28 1.09 16.84 0.74
C ALA A 28 -0.19 16.39 1.47
N GLY A 29 -1.16 15.86 0.73
CA GLY A 29 -2.41 15.32 1.24
C GLY A 29 -3.20 14.63 0.13
N MET A 30 -4.39 14.11 0.47
CA MET A 30 -5.28 13.47 -0.50
C MET A 30 -5.78 14.40 -1.60
N ALA A 31 -5.85 15.71 -1.35
CA ALA A 31 -6.24 16.68 -2.36
C ALA A 31 -5.22 16.80 -3.49
N THR A 32 -3.94 16.61 -3.16
CA THR A 32 -2.81 16.68 -4.10
C THR A 32 -2.40 15.31 -4.66
N LEU A 33 -2.90 14.23 -4.05
CA LEU A 33 -2.78 12.89 -4.61
C LEU A 33 -3.65 12.86 -5.87
N PHE A 34 -3.10 12.39 -7.00
CA PHE A 34 -3.71 12.39 -8.34
C PHE A 34 -3.54 13.69 -9.16
N GLU A 35 -2.73 14.65 -8.73
CA GLU A 35 -2.49 15.87 -9.54
C GLU A 35 -1.69 15.59 -10.82
N HIS A 36 -0.84 14.56 -10.84
CA HIS A 36 -0.07 14.16 -12.01
C HIS A 36 -0.75 12.98 -12.69
N ASN A 37 -1.65 13.29 -13.63
CA ASN A 37 -2.39 12.29 -14.42
C ASN A 37 -1.49 11.35 -15.24
N ASP A 38 -0.22 11.72 -15.46
CA ASP A 38 0.80 10.90 -16.11
C ASP A 38 1.57 9.97 -15.15
N ALA A 39 1.23 9.98 -13.85
CA ALA A 39 1.74 9.01 -12.90
C ALA A 39 1.29 7.59 -13.28
N ALA A 40 2.22 6.64 -13.19
CA ALA A 40 1.94 5.23 -13.50
C ALA A 40 1.20 4.52 -12.37
N ALA A 41 1.32 5.02 -11.13
CA ALA A 41 0.68 4.47 -9.94
C ALA A 41 0.63 5.50 -8.81
N PHE A 42 -0.24 5.21 -7.85
CA PHE A 42 -0.40 5.99 -6.63
C PHE A 42 -0.25 5.10 -5.39
N PHE A 43 0.47 5.58 -4.39
CA PHE A 43 0.59 4.93 -3.09
C PHE A 43 0.00 5.86 -2.03
N ASN A 44 -0.98 5.36 -1.27
CA ASN A 44 -1.44 6.03 -0.05
C ASN A 44 -1.06 5.19 1.17
N LEU A 45 0.01 5.58 1.84
CA LEU A 45 0.60 4.90 2.99
C LEU A 45 0.14 5.51 4.33
N SER A 46 -0.70 6.54 4.29
CA SER A 46 -1.27 7.21 5.46
C SER A 46 -2.06 6.24 6.35
N ALA A 47 -2.08 6.49 7.66
CA ALA A 47 -2.83 5.67 8.62
C ALA A 47 -4.35 5.63 8.32
N ASP A 48 -4.87 6.69 7.72
CA ASP A 48 -6.26 6.85 7.35
C ASP A 48 -6.54 6.51 5.86
N ALA A 49 -5.59 5.90 5.14
CA ALA A 49 -5.75 5.60 3.71
C ALA A 49 -7.01 4.80 3.39
N SER A 50 -7.45 3.92 4.29
CA SER A 50 -8.71 3.16 4.16
C SER A 50 -10.00 4.02 4.23
N LEU A 51 -9.90 5.29 4.60
CA LEU A 51 -11.03 6.22 4.74
C LEU A 51 -11.15 7.20 3.56
N GLN A 52 -10.24 7.11 2.61
CA GLN A 52 -10.08 8.09 1.54
C GLN A 52 -10.78 7.64 0.24
N ASP A 53 -11.07 8.60 -0.64
CA ASP A 53 -11.72 8.37 -1.93
C ASP A 53 -10.69 8.22 -3.06
N TYR A 54 -10.79 7.12 -3.80
CA TYR A 54 -9.90 6.74 -4.90
C TYR A 54 -10.60 6.72 -6.27
N THR A 55 -11.84 7.21 -6.37
CA THR A 55 -12.62 7.20 -7.61
C THR A 55 -12.11 8.17 -8.68
N LYS A 56 -11.19 9.07 -8.33
CA LYS A 56 -10.63 10.11 -9.22
C LYS A 56 -9.63 9.58 -10.24
N THR A 57 -9.20 8.33 -10.13
CA THR A 57 -8.14 7.74 -10.94
C THR A 57 -8.53 6.35 -11.43
N GLY A 58 -8.12 6.01 -12.66
CA GLY A 58 -8.19 4.64 -13.19
C GLY A 58 -6.85 3.90 -13.14
N GLN A 59 -5.78 4.59 -12.75
CA GLN A 59 -4.43 4.04 -12.60
C GLN A 59 -4.36 3.14 -11.34
N PRO A 60 -3.39 2.20 -11.26
CA PRO A 60 -3.25 1.33 -10.11
C PRO A 60 -2.95 2.12 -8.82
N VAL A 61 -3.66 1.77 -7.75
CA VAL A 61 -3.54 2.40 -6.43
C VAL A 61 -3.23 1.34 -5.38
N PHE A 62 -2.19 1.60 -4.60
CA PHE A 62 -1.76 0.77 -3.47
C PHE A 62 -2.03 1.52 -2.17
N ILE A 63 -2.86 0.95 -1.29
CA ILE A 63 -3.23 1.61 -0.04
C ILE A 63 -2.74 0.83 1.19
N ASN A 64 -2.28 1.56 2.19
CA ASN A 64 -2.06 1.01 3.52
C ASN A 64 -3.42 0.79 4.21
N SER A 65 -3.91 -0.44 4.16
CA SER A 65 -5.16 -0.81 4.82
C SER A 65 -5.01 -2.20 5.43
N VAL A 66 -4.45 -2.25 6.63
CA VAL A 66 -4.21 -3.51 7.34
C VAL A 66 -5.48 -4.07 7.95
N SER A 67 -6.33 -3.23 8.54
CA SER A 67 -7.51 -3.68 9.28
C SER A 67 -8.81 -3.71 8.49
N LYS A 68 -8.96 -2.88 7.44
CA LYS A 68 -10.19 -2.81 6.63
C LYS A 68 -9.99 -3.50 5.28
N THR A 69 -10.99 -4.26 4.85
CA THR A 69 -11.05 -4.93 3.54
C THR A 69 -11.47 -3.96 2.43
N LEU A 70 -11.24 -4.32 1.16
CA LEU A 70 -11.69 -3.51 0.01
C LEU A 70 -13.22 -3.47 -0.07
N GLN A 71 -13.88 -4.55 0.34
CA GLN A 71 -15.35 -4.62 0.40
C GLN A 71 -15.91 -3.61 1.42
N GLU A 72 -15.37 -3.57 2.63
CA GLU A 72 -15.83 -2.66 3.69
C GLU A 72 -15.72 -1.19 3.29
N ILE A 73 -14.64 -0.83 2.58
CA ILE A 73 -14.39 0.55 2.15
C ILE A 73 -14.99 0.87 0.77
N LYS A 74 -15.68 -0.10 0.14
CA LYS A 74 -16.25 0.03 -1.22
C LYS A 74 -15.22 0.53 -2.24
N ALA A 75 -14.01 -0.01 -2.17
CA ALA A 75 -12.90 0.44 -2.99
C ALA A 75 -13.15 0.19 -4.50
N PRO A 76 -12.72 1.13 -5.38
CA PRO A 76 -12.65 0.91 -6.81
C PRO A 76 -11.78 -0.31 -7.19
N LYS A 77 -12.01 -0.86 -8.39
CA LYS A 77 -11.31 -2.08 -8.86
C LYS A 77 -9.81 -1.90 -9.06
N ASN A 78 -9.35 -0.68 -9.27
CA ASN A 78 -7.94 -0.32 -9.42
C ASN A 78 -7.22 -0.13 -8.08
N VAL A 79 -7.87 -0.39 -6.95
CA VAL A 79 -7.28 -0.28 -5.62
C VAL A 79 -6.97 -1.65 -5.06
N ILE A 80 -5.74 -1.82 -4.59
CA ILE A 80 -5.33 -2.98 -3.81
C ILE A 80 -4.75 -2.54 -2.46
N ARG A 81 -4.86 -3.40 -1.46
CA ARG A 81 -4.30 -3.15 -0.12
C ARG A 81 -2.92 -3.76 0.00
N LEU A 82 -2.07 -3.12 0.79
CA LEU A 82 -0.82 -3.66 1.31
C LEU A 82 -0.66 -3.30 2.79
N ASN A 83 0.35 -3.88 3.43
CA ASN A 83 0.75 -3.49 4.78
C ASN A 83 1.81 -2.39 4.74
N GLY A 84 1.42 -1.17 5.11
CA GLY A 84 2.30 -0.01 5.21
C GLY A 84 2.80 0.29 6.62
N TRP A 85 2.68 -0.64 7.57
CA TRP A 85 3.32 -0.51 8.88
C TRP A 85 4.84 -0.35 8.71
N SER A 86 5.47 0.42 9.60
CA SER A 86 6.92 0.66 9.52
C SER A 86 7.71 -0.66 9.49
N GLY A 87 8.67 -0.74 8.59
CA GLY A 87 9.49 -1.91 8.30
C GLY A 87 8.87 -2.90 7.32
N PHE A 88 7.55 -2.86 7.04
CA PHE A 88 6.93 -3.82 6.12
C PHE A 88 7.27 -3.55 4.66
N LEU A 89 7.43 -2.28 4.25
CA LEU A 89 7.78 -1.93 2.88
C LEU A 89 9.21 -2.39 2.52
N GLN A 90 10.08 -2.47 3.52
CA GLN A 90 11.46 -2.96 3.37
C GLN A 90 11.52 -4.48 3.11
N ARG A 91 10.45 -5.24 3.44
CA ARG A 91 10.44 -6.70 3.27
C ARG A 91 10.69 -7.09 1.80
N PRO A 92 11.36 -8.23 1.55
CA PRO A 92 11.66 -8.67 0.19
C PRO A 92 10.41 -9.12 -0.58
N VAL A 93 9.35 -9.51 0.14
CA VAL A 93 8.08 -9.97 -0.42
C VAL A 93 6.95 -9.20 0.24
N TRP A 94 6.04 -8.66 -0.56
CA TRP A 94 4.85 -7.95 -0.11
C TRP A 94 3.60 -8.83 -0.14
N GLU A 95 2.81 -8.73 0.92
CA GLU A 95 1.43 -9.23 0.96
C GLU A 95 0.53 -8.15 0.35
N ILE A 96 -0.23 -8.53 -0.67
CA ILE A 96 -1.24 -7.66 -1.29
C ILE A 96 -2.62 -8.32 -1.26
N ALA A 97 -3.67 -7.53 -1.09
CA ALA A 97 -5.05 -8.01 -1.10
C ALA A 97 -5.90 -7.24 -2.12
N GLY A 98 -6.76 -7.96 -2.82
CA GLY A 98 -7.58 -7.45 -3.92
C GLY A 98 -7.36 -8.23 -5.22
N ASN A 99 -7.74 -7.62 -6.33
CA ASN A 99 -7.63 -8.22 -7.67
C ASN A 99 -6.61 -7.42 -8.51
N PRO A 100 -5.30 -7.55 -8.24
CA PRO A 100 -4.29 -6.84 -9.03
C PRO A 100 -4.38 -7.25 -10.50
N ASP A 101 -4.40 -6.25 -11.37
CA ASP A 101 -4.35 -6.41 -12.82
C ASP A 101 -2.92 -6.23 -13.37
N ALA A 102 -2.78 -6.27 -14.69
CA ALA A 102 -1.48 -6.11 -15.36
C ALA A 102 -0.78 -4.77 -15.02
N ALA A 103 -1.53 -3.70 -14.75
CA ALA A 103 -0.94 -2.41 -14.39
C ALA A 103 -0.33 -2.46 -12.98
N HIS A 104 -0.99 -3.13 -12.03
CA HIS A 104 -0.42 -3.36 -10.69
C HIS A 104 0.87 -4.17 -10.76
N TYR A 105 0.88 -5.25 -11.55
CA TYR A 105 2.07 -6.09 -11.70
C TYR A 105 3.21 -5.36 -12.41
N ALA A 106 2.93 -4.52 -13.41
CA ALA A 106 3.95 -3.69 -14.06
C ALA A 106 4.63 -2.73 -13.07
N VAL A 107 3.88 -2.18 -12.11
CA VAL A 107 4.44 -1.33 -11.05
C VAL A 107 5.32 -2.15 -10.10
N LEU A 108 4.83 -3.30 -9.65
CA LEU A 108 5.59 -4.19 -8.76
C LEU A 108 6.89 -4.71 -9.42
N GLU A 109 6.84 -5.04 -10.71
CA GLU A 109 8.00 -5.43 -11.51
C GLU A 109 8.99 -4.27 -11.66
N ALA A 110 8.51 -3.08 -11.97
CA ALA A 110 9.35 -1.89 -12.06
C ALA A 110 10.07 -1.60 -10.74
N LEU A 111 9.37 -1.77 -9.61
CA LEU A 111 9.92 -1.68 -8.25
C LEU A 111 10.81 -2.87 -7.85
N GLN A 112 10.89 -3.93 -8.67
CA GLN A 112 11.56 -5.20 -8.35
C GLN A 112 11.09 -5.81 -7.02
N LYS A 113 9.82 -5.59 -6.66
CA LYS A 113 9.21 -6.18 -5.48
C LYS A 113 8.48 -7.46 -5.83
N LYS A 114 8.86 -8.54 -5.15
CA LYS A 114 8.07 -9.77 -5.15
C LYS A 114 6.80 -9.53 -4.36
N SER A 115 5.70 -10.10 -4.81
CA SER A 115 4.42 -10.03 -4.10
C SER A 115 3.66 -11.32 -4.25
N PHE A 116 2.75 -11.59 -3.32
CA PHE A 116 1.72 -12.60 -3.48
C PHE A 116 0.39 -12.07 -2.98
N VAL A 117 -0.68 -12.56 -3.62
CA VAL A 117 -2.05 -12.17 -3.26
C VAL A 117 -2.49 -13.00 -2.06
N THR A 118 -2.99 -12.32 -1.03
CA THR A 118 -3.69 -12.93 0.10
C THR A 118 -5.20 -12.70 -0.03
N PRO A 119 -6.03 -13.52 0.64
CA PRO A 119 -7.45 -13.21 0.79
C PRO A 119 -7.67 -11.78 1.30
N ASP A 120 -8.75 -11.14 0.85
CA ASP A 120 -9.12 -9.79 1.27
C ASP A 120 -9.76 -9.81 2.66
N GLU A 121 -8.95 -10.12 3.67
CA GLU A 121 -9.34 -10.21 5.08
C GLU A 121 -8.52 -9.23 5.94
N PRO A 122 -9.01 -8.86 7.14
CA PRO A 122 -8.23 -8.05 8.08
C PRO A 122 -6.92 -8.73 8.52
N GLY A 123 -5.84 -7.96 8.50
CA GLY A 123 -4.54 -8.32 9.09
C GLY A 123 -3.55 -9.02 8.17
N PHE A 124 -3.89 -9.29 6.90
CA PHE A 124 -3.06 -10.11 6.00
C PHE A 124 -2.60 -11.42 6.71
N VAL A 125 -1.47 -12.00 6.32
CA VAL A 125 -0.91 -13.18 7.02
C VAL A 125 0.06 -12.70 8.10
N SER A 126 1.06 -11.90 7.73
CA SER A 126 2.13 -11.48 8.63
C SER A 126 1.63 -10.59 9.77
N ALA A 127 0.78 -9.59 9.48
CA ALA A 127 0.27 -8.69 10.51
C ALA A 127 -0.62 -9.44 11.52
N ARG A 128 -1.45 -10.39 11.07
CA ARG A 128 -2.29 -11.23 11.93
C ARG A 128 -1.46 -12.06 12.90
N ILE A 129 -0.37 -12.68 12.43
CA ILE A 129 0.54 -13.46 13.28
C ILE A 129 1.23 -12.56 14.31
N ILE A 130 1.77 -11.41 13.88
CA ILE A 130 2.48 -10.48 14.79
C ILE A 130 1.53 -9.97 15.88
N SER A 131 0.31 -9.57 15.51
CA SER A 131 -0.70 -9.13 16.48
C SER A 131 -1.00 -10.21 17.51
N MET A 132 -1.11 -11.48 17.10
CA MET A 132 -1.32 -12.58 18.04
C MET A 132 -0.14 -12.76 19.01
N ILE A 133 1.10 -12.65 18.54
CA ILE A 133 2.30 -12.74 19.38
C ILE A 133 2.32 -11.62 20.42
N ILE A 134 2.02 -10.39 19.99
CA ILE A 134 1.97 -9.22 20.89
C ILE A 134 0.88 -9.41 21.95
N ASN A 135 -0.30 -9.88 21.54
CA ASN A 135 -1.40 -10.14 22.46
C ASN A 135 -1.03 -11.22 23.49
N GLU A 136 -0.42 -12.32 23.07
CA GLU A 136 0.03 -13.38 23.97
C GLU A 136 1.05 -12.86 24.99
N ALA A 137 2.04 -12.08 24.55
CA ALA A 137 3.04 -11.48 25.45
C ALA A 137 2.41 -10.48 26.44
N PHE A 138 1.32 -9.81 26.06
CA PHE A 138 0.59 -8.93 26.96
C PHE A 138 -0.18 -9.70 28.04
N PHE A 139 -0.77 -10.86 27.69
CA PHE A 139 -1.57 -11.69 28.60
C PHE A 139 -0.75 -12.62 29.49
N ALA A 140 0.46 -13.02 29.09
CA ALA A 140 1.34 -13.91 29.86
C ALA A 140 2.00 -13.23 31.10
N LYS A 141 1.32 -12.25 31.68
CA LYS A 141 1.72 -11.54 32.91
C LYS A 141 1.24 -12.25 34.16
#